data_AF-A0A2V7A708-F1
#
_entry.id   AF-A0A2V7A708-F1
#
_cell.length_a   1.000
_cell.length_b   1.000
_cell.length_c   1.000
_cell.angle_alpha   90.00
_cell.angle_beta   90.00
_cell.angle_gamma   90.00
#
_symmetry.space_group_name_H-M   'P 1'
#
loop_
_entity.id
_entity.type
_entity.pdbx_description
1 polymer ?
#
loop_
_entity_poly.entity_id
_entity_poly.type
_entity_poly.pdbx_seq_one_letter_code
_entity_poly.pdbx_strand_id
1 'polypeptide(L)'
;MTSRVAGGAALVLCAAACDPVLNVAGSFFPAWMVAMLVGVALTVAVRLVFVVAGLEPHLGPPVLIYASLGLLLTVATWLVLYRA
;
A
#
# COMPACT_ATOMS: atom_id res chain seq x y z
N MET A 1 8.31 27.39 8.96
CA MET A 1 7.34 26.27 8.83
C MET A 1 6.82 26.11 7.39
N THR A 2 6.62 27.19 6.64
CA THR A 2 6.14 27.18 5.23
C THR A 2 7.10 26.51 4.22
N SER A 3 8.43 26.64 4.37
CA SER A 3 9.36 26.02 3.40
C SER A 3 9.46 24.50 3.49
N ARG A 4 9.20 23.91 4.68
CA ARG A 4 9.17 22.45 4.87
C ARG A 4 7.95 21.82 4.22
N VAL A 5 6.81 22.50 4.29
CA VAL A 5 5.56 22.06 3.64
C VAL A 5 5.68 22.17 2.13
N ALA A 6 6.26 23.27 1.62
CA ALA A 6 6.54 23.43 0.19
C ALA A 6 7.53 22.38 -0.34
N GLY A 7 8.60 22.10 0.41
CA GLY A 7 9.56 21.05 0.06
C GLY A 7 8.97 19.65 0.09
N GLY A 8 8.13 19.35 1.09
CA GLY A 8 7.41 18.06 1.16
C GLY A 8 6.40 17.90 0.03
N ALA A 9 5.64 18.95 -0.31
CA ALA A 9 4.67 18.93 -1.40
C ALA A 9 5.35 18.73 -2.77
N ALA A 10 6.48 19.40 -3.02
CA ALA A 10 7.24 19.23 -4.26
C ALA A 10 7.81 17.80 -4.40
N LEU A 11 8.31 17.21 -3.31
CA LEU A 11 8.82 15.83 -3.32
C LEU A 11 7.71 14.81 -3.64
N VAL A 12 6.53 14.99 -3.04
CA VAL A 12 5.35 14.13 -3.28
C VAL A 12 4.86 14.24 -4.72
N LEU A 13 4.82 15.45 -5.29
CA LEU A 13 4.38 15.66 -6.67
C LEU A 13 5.34 15.03 -7.68
N CYS A 14 6.66 15.14 -7.48
CA CYS A 14 7.65 14.50 -8.35
C CYS A 14 7.59 12.97 -8.26
N ALA A 15 7.36 12.41 -7.06
CA ALA A 15 7.23 10.96 -6.88
C ALA A 15 5.97 10.39 -7.55
N ALA A 16 4.90 11.17 -7.64
CA ALA A 16 3.64 10.79 -8.27
C ALA A 16 3.61 10.95 -9.81
N ALA A 17 4.69 11.44 -10.43
CA ALA A 17 4.73 11.69 -11.87
C ALA A 17 5.39 10.57 -12.69
N CYS A 18 6.07 9.63 -12.04
CA CYS A 18 6.85 8.58 -12.71
C CYS A 18 6.24 7.18 -12.56
N ASP A 19 5.02 7.05 -12.04
CA ASP A 19 4.38 5.75 -11.87
C ASP A 19 3.61 5.30 -13.13
N PRO A 20 3.61 3.99 -13.44
CA PRO A 20 2.85 3.47 -14.56
C PRO A 20 1.36 3.75 -14.43
N VAL A 21 0.74 4.19 -15.53
CA VAL A 21 -0.70 4.47 -15.61
C VAL A 21 -1.39 3.32 -16.32
N LEU A 22 -2.43 2.78 -15.69
CA LEU A 22 -3.26 1.70 -16.21
C LEU A 22 -4.52 2.26 -16.86
N ASN A 23 -4.76 1.90 -18.13
CA ASN A 23 -6.02 2.21 -18.80
C ASN A 23 -7.03 1.07 -18.56
N VAL A 24 -8.10 1.37 -17.84
CA VAL A 24 -9.22 0.46 -17.56
C VAL A 24 -10.48 1.08 -18.17
N ALA A 25 -10.98 0.49 -19.25
CA ALA A 25 -12.20 0.95 -19.93
C ALA A 25 -12.19 2.46 -20.28
N GLY A 26 -11.05 3.01 -20.67
CA GLY A 26 -10.88 4.43 -21.00
C GLY A 26 -10.60 5.34 -19.79
N SER A 27 -10.61 4.79 -18.57
CA SER A 27 -10.20 5.49 -17.35
C SER A 27 -8.74 5.21 -17.03
N PHE A 28 -8.00 6.24 -16.60
CA PHE A 28 -6.57 6.15 -16.32
C PHE A 28 -6.32 6.15 -14.81
N PHE A 29 -5.88 5.02 -14.28
CA PHE A 29 -5.58 4.85 -12.86
C PHE A 29 -4.08 4.72 -12.61
N PRO A 30 -3.56 5.37 -11.56
CA PRO A 30 -2.21 5.07 -11.08
C PRO A 30 -2.08 3.60 -10.71
N ALA A 31 -1.04 2.93 -11.16
CA ALA A 31 -0.88 1.50 -10.90
C ALA A 31 -0.79 1.20 -9.38
N TRP A 32 -0.31 2.16 -8.58
CA TRP A 32 -0.13 1.95 -7.13
C TRP A 32 -1.48 1.75 -6.44
N MET A 33 -2.58 2.27 -7.00
CA MET A 33 -3.93 1.98 -6.49
C MET A 33 -4.27 0.50 -6.62
N VAL A 34 -3.89 -0.15 -7.72
CA VAL A 34 -4.10 -1.59 -7.91
C VAL A 34 -3.24 -2.38 -6.93
N ALA A 35 -1.96 -2.00 -6.77
CA ALA A 35 -1.09 -2.63 -5.76
C ALA A 35 -1.66 -2.47 -4.34
N MET A 36 -2.24 -1.31 -4.01
CA MET A 36 -2.87 -1.06 -2.70
C MET A 36 -4.12 -1.93 -2.51
N LEU A 37 -4.98 -2.05 -3.53
CA LEU A 37 -6.16 -2.93 -3.46
C LEU A 37 -5.76 -4.39 -3.21
N VAL A 38 -4.77 -4.88 -3.94
CA VAL A 38 -4.24 -6.25 -3.77
C VAL A 38 -3.58 -6.40 -2.39
N GLY A 39 -2.76 -5.44 -1.97
CA GLY A 39 -2.10 -5.45 -0.66
C GLY A 39 -3.10 -5.46 0.50
N VAL A 40 -4.17 -4.68 0.44
CA VAL A 40 -5.27 -4.69 1.41
C VAL A 40 -5.99 -6.04 1.41
N ALA A 41 -6.33 -6.59 0.24
CA ALA A 41 -6.97 -7.90 0.14
C ALA A 41 -6.10 -9.01 0.76
N LEU A 42 -4.79 -9.01 0.49
CA LEU A 42 -3.83 -9.93 1.11
C LEU A 42 -3.74 -9.72 2.62
N THR A 43 -3.79 -8.48 3.11
CA THR A 43 -3.78 -8.18 4.55
C THR A 43 -5.00 -8.76 5.25
N VAL A 44 -6.18 -8.64 4.63
CA VAL A 44 -7.41 -9.25 5.14
C VAL A 44 -7.27 -10.77 5.16
N ALA A 45 -6.72 -11.39 4.11
CA ALA A 45 -6.49 -12.83 4.06
C ALA A 45 -5.54 -13.30 5.18
N VAL A 46 -4.42 -12.60 5.38
CA VAL A 46 -3.47 -12.91 6.47
C VAL A 46 -4.12 -12.72 7.84
N ARG A 47 -4.91 -11.67 8.02
CA ARG A 47 -5.68 -11.47 9.26
C ARG A 47 -6.62 -12.64 9.52
N LEU A 48 -7.37 -13.10 8.52
CA LEU A 48 -8.26 -14.26 8.68
C LEU A 48 -7.48 -15.51 9.08
N VAL A 49 -6.27 -15.71 8.53
CA VAL A 49 -5.38 -16.80 8.95
C VAL A 49 -5.00 -16.66 10.43
N PHE A 50 -4.66 -15.47 10.91
CA PHE A 50 -4.34 -15.22 12.33
C PHE A 50 -5.53 -15.46 13.26
N VAL A 51 -6.75 -15.07 12.85
CA VAL A 51 -7.98 -15.36 13.60
C VAL A 51 -8.14 -16.87 13.76
N VAL A 52 -8.12 -17.61 12.64
CA VAL A 52 -8.35 -19.06 12.63
C VAL A 52 -7.26 -19.81 13.39
N ALA A 53 -6.01 -19.33 13.34
CA ALA A 53 -4.90 -19.90 14.07
C ALA A 53 -4.86 -19.51 15.57
N GLY A 54 -5.76 -18.63 16.04
CA GLY A 54 -5.79 -18.18 17.43
C GLY A 54 -4.59 -17.30 17.83
N LEU A 55 -3.91 -16.69 16.85
CA LEU A 55 -2.75 -15.83 17.08
C LEU A 55 -3.14 -14.41 17.48
N GLU A 56 -4.39 -14.00 17.23
CA GLU A 56 -4.87 -12.64 17.45
C GLU A 56 -4.58 -12.07 18.86
N PRO A 57 -4.71 -12.84 19.97
CA PRO A 57 -4.37 -12.38 21.32
C PRO A 57 -2.87 -12.21 21.58
N HIS A 58 -2.01 -12.82 20.77
CA HIS A 58 -0.55 -12.77 20.89
C HIS A 58 0.07 -11.67 20.04
N LEU A 59 -0.72 -11.05 19.15
CA LEU A 59 -0.29 -9.90 18.38
C LEU A 59 -0.28 -8.67 19.29
N GLY A 60 0.76 -7.84 19.14
CA GLY A 60 0.84 -6.52 19.78
C GLY A 60 -0.25 -5.55 19.30
N PRO A 61 0.01 -4.23 19.32
CA PRO A 61 -1.00 -3.24 18.93
C PRO A 61 -1.55 -3.48 17.52
N PRO A 62 -2.85 -3.82 17.34
CA PRO A 62 -3.37 -4.31 16.06
C PRO A 62 -3.33 -3.24 14.97
N VAL A 63 -3.54 -1.97 15.35
CA VAL A 63 -3.45 -0.83 14.42
C VAL A 63 -2.07 -0.77 13.77
N LEU A 64 -1.01 -0.92 14.56
CA LEU A 64 0.36 -0.87 14.05
C LEU A 64 0.67 -2.10 13.19
N ILE A 65 0.32 -3.30 13.68
CA ILE A 65 0.63 -4.56 13.00
C ILE A 65 -0.06 -4.63 11.63
N TYR A 66 -1.37 -4.40 11.56
CA TYR A 66 -2.10 -4.52 10.32
C TYR A 66 -1.82 -3.36 9.36
N ALA A 67 -1.53 -2.15 9.85
CA ALA A 67 -1.08 -1.05 9.00
C ALA A 67 0.30 -1.34 8.39
N SER A 68 1.26 -1.80 9.18
CA SER A 68 2.59 -2.17 8.70
C SER A 68 2.54 -3.36 7.74
N LEU A 69 1.71 -4.36 8.03
CA LEU A 69 1.48 -5.50 7.15
C LEU A 69 0.85 -5.06 5.82
N GLY A 70 -0.17 -4.19 5.87
CA GLY A 70 -0.80 -3.63 4.68
C GLY A 70 0.15 -2.81 3.82
N LEU A 71 0.99 -1.98 4.44
CA LEU A 71 2.04 -1.25 3.73
C LEU A 71 3.04 -2.22 3.09
N LEU A 72 3.53 -3.21 3.84
CA LEU A 72 4.48 -4.21 3.35
C LEU A 72 3.92 -4.98 2.15
N LEU A 73 2.68 -5.47 2.24
CA LEU A 73 2.06 -6.25 1.16
C LEU A 73 1.72 -5.39 -0.06
N THR A 74 1.33 -4.13 0.15
CA THR A 74 1.13 -3.17 -0.94
C THR A 74 2.43 -2.90 -1.68
N VAL A 75 3.52 -2.59 -0.96
CA VAL A 75 4.84 -2.33 -1.55
C VAL A 75 5.41 -3.58 -2.20
N ALA A 76 5.29 -4.75 -1.57
CA ALA A 76 5.71 -6.01 -2.18
C ALA A 76 4.96 -6.29 -3.48
N THR A 77 3.65 -6.07 -3.51
CA THR A 77 2.84 -6.20 -4.72
C THR A 77 3.33 -5.23 -5.80
N TRP A 78 3.58 -3.98 -5.44
CA TRP A 78 4.13 -2.99 -6.36
C TRP A 78 5.45 -3.45 -6.99
N LEU A 79 6.37 -3.93 -6.15
CA LEU A 79 7.68 -4.42 -6.58
C LEU A 79 7.60 -5.69 -7.44
N VAL A 80 6.58 -6.52 -7.26
CA VAL A 80 6.40 -7.74 -8.07
C VAL A 80 5.76 -7.41 -9.42
N LEU A 81 4.79 -6.49 -9.45
CA LEU A 81 3.98 -6.24 -10.65
C LEU A 81 4.52 -5.11 -11.55
N TYR A 82 5.19 -4.09 -10.99
CA TYR A 82 5.42 -2.83 -11.70
C TYR A 82 6.87 -2.32 -11.69
N ARG A 83 7.81 -2.94 -10.95
CA ARG A 83 9.22 -2.49 -10.95
C ARG A 83 10.04 -2.99 -12.14
N ALA A 84 9.49 -3.89 -12.95
CA ALA A 84 10.18 -4.57 -14.04
C ALA A 84 10.42 -3.63 -15.23
#